data_AF-A0A9E6CHL4-F1
#
_entry.id   AF-A0A9E6CHL4-F1
#
_cell.length_a   1.000
_cell.length_b   1.000
_cell.length_c   1.000
_cell.angle_alpha   90.00
_cell.angle_beta   90.00
_cell.angle_gamma   90.00
#
_symmetry.space_group_name_H-M   'P 1'
#
loop_
_entity.id
_entity.type
_entity.pdbx_description
1 polymer ?
#
loop_
_entity_poly.entity_id
_entity_poly.type
_entity_poly.pdbx_seq_one_letter_code
_entity_poly.pdbx_strand_id
1 'polypeptide(L)'
;MEVIKIKHPYVMKVRGVCGGRATIEGTRIPVWIIIGWLERGYTPELIQKDIYPHLTLAQIYDAISYYYDNKEEVDRDLKENNPDEEDLTRRIAKWKSQSSL
;
A
#
# COMPACT_ATOMS: atom_id res chain seq x y z
N MET A 1 0.24 -5.69 36.28
CA MET A 1 -0.71 -5.93 35.18
C MET A 1 0.10 -6.44 34.00
N GLU A 2 -0.27 -7.58 33.43
CA GLU A 2 0.36 -8.07 32.20
C GLU A 2 -0.18 -7.26 31.02
N VAL A 3 0.71 -6.72 30.18
CA VAL A 3 0.34 -5.90 29.02
C VAL A 3 0.65 -6.71 27.77
N ILE A 4 -0.39 -7.07 27.01
CA ILE A 4 -0.25 -7.75 25.73
C ILE A 4 -0.45 -6.71 24.61
N LYS A 5 0.59 -6.47 23.82
CA LYS A 5 0.53 -5.52 22.69
C LYS A 5 0.01 -6.24 21.44
N ILE A 6 -1.13 -5.78 20.92
CA ILE A 6 -1.66 -6.23 19.64
C ILE A 6 -1.11 -5.30 18.54
N LYS A 7 -0.59 -5.88 17.46
CA LYS A 7 -0.13 -5.15 16.27
C LYS A 7 -1.04 -5.48 15.09
N HIS A 8 -1.34 -4.47 14.29
CA HIS A 8 -2.14 -4.50 13.04
C HIS A 8 -2.88 -5.80 12.76
N PRO A 9 -4.02 -6.05 13.43
CA PRO A 9 -4.73 -7.33 13.37
C PRO A 9 -5.21 -7.70 11.97
N TYR A 10 -5.31 -6.75 11.04
CA TYR A 10 -5.84 -6.95 9.69
C TYR A 10 -4.79 -6.80 8.60
N VAL A 11 -3.51 -6.64 8.93
CA VAL A 11 -2.43 -6.54 7.94
C VAL A 11 -1.53 -7.76 8.02
N MET A 12 -1.37 -8.44 6.89
CA MET A 12 -0.52 -9.61 6.76
C MET A 12 0.51 -9.44 5.64
N LYS A 13 1.66 -10.09 5.82
CA LYS A 13 2.69 -10.26 4.78
C LYS A 13 2.87 -11.74 4.53
N VAL A 14 2.51 -12.20 3.35
CA VAL A 14 2.65 -13.60 2.96
C VAL A 14 3.65 -13.69 1.82
N ARG A 15 4.73 -14.46 2.02
CA ARG A 15 5.72 -14.73 0.96
C ARG A 15 5.02 -15.31 -0.27
N GLY A 16 5.27 -14.71 -1.44
CA GLY A 16 4.67 -15.13 -2.71
C GLY A 16 3.28 -14.54 -3.00
N VAL A 17 2.63 -13.88 -2.04
CA VAL A 17 1.40 -13.11 -2.29
C VAL A 17 1.77 -11.64 -2.47
N CYS A 18 1.36 -11.02 -3.57
CA CYS A 18 1.66 -9.61 -3.88
C CYS A 18 3.17 -9.25 -3.76
N GLY A 19 4.06 -10.21 -4.02
CA GLY A 19 5.51 -10.00 -3.89
C GLY A 19 6.03 -9.97 -2.44
N GLY A 20 5.24 -10.42 -1.46
CA GLY A 20 5.58 -10.33 -0.03
C GLY A 20 5.24 -9.00 0.62
N ARG A 21 4.54 -8.11 -0.10
CA ARG A 21 4.09 -6.79 0.38
C ARG A 21 3.01 -6.91 1.45
N ALA A 22 2.84 -5.85 2.22
CA ALA A 22 1.75 -5.76 3.20
C ALA A 22 0.40 -5.78 2.49
N THR A 23 -0.49 -6.67 2.93
CA THR A 23 -1.82 -6.94 2.35
C THR A 23 -2.87 -6.98 3.44
N ILE A 24 -4.09 -6.55 3.10
CA ILE A 24 -5.23 -6.66 4.01
C ILE A 24 -5.63 -8.13 4.14
N GLU A 25 -5.74 -8.62 5.37
CA GLU A 25 -6.10 -9.99 5.71
C GLU A 25 -7.37 -10.44 5.00
N GLY A 26 -7.37 -11.67 4.48
CA GLY A 26 -8.50 -12.24 3.74
C GLY A 26 -8.66 -11.70 2.33
N THR A 27 -7.77 -10.81 1.88
CA THR A 27 -7.82 -10.22 0.54
C THR A 27 -6.47 -10.32 -0.17
N ARG A 28 -6.44 -9.91 -1.45
CA ARG A 28 -5.22 -9.62 -2.21
C ARG A 28 -5.06 -8.13 -2.47
N ILE A 29 -5.55 -7.29 -1.55
CA ILE A 29 -5.44 -5.83 -1.64
C ILE A 29 -4.22 -5.39 -0.83
N PRO A 30 -3.16 -4.89 -1.49
CA PRO A 30 -2.01 -4.32 -0.80
C PRO A 30 -2.36 -3.04 -0.03
N VAL A 31 -1.67 -2.81 1.08
CA VAL A 31 -1.86 -1.60 1.91
C VAL A 31 -1.61 -0.33 1.10
N TRP A 32 -0.59 -0.32 0.22
CA TRP A 32 -0.27 0.85 -0.60
C TRP A 32 -1.44 1.30 -1.50
N ILE A 33 -2.34 0.39 -1.90
CA ILE A 33 -3.51 0.77 -2.71
C ILE A 33 -4.46 1.65 -1.90
N ILE A 34 -4.72 1.32 -0.63
CA ILE A 34 -5.55 2.13 0.26
C ILE A 34 -4.94 3.53 0.42
N ILE A 35 -3.62 3.59 0.64
CA ILE A 35 -2.91 4.87 0.77
C ILE A 35 -2.97 5.68 -0.54
N GLY A 36 -2.81 5.04 -1.68
CA GLY A 36 -2.94 5.69 -2.98
C GLY A 36 -4.33 6.30 -3.25
N TRP A 37 -5.40 5.71 -2.71
CA TRP A 37 -6.73 6.30 -2.76
C TRP A 37 -6.88 7.50 -1.82
N LEU A 38 -6.31 7.43 -0.62
CA LEU A 38 -6.30 8.55 0.31
C LEU A 38 -5.53 9.76 -0.25
N GLU A 39 -4.39 9.55 -0.92
CA GLU A 39 -3.65 10.62 -1.60
C GLU A 39 -4.44 11.29 -2.73
N ARG A 40 -5.40 10.57 -3.32
CA ARG A 40 -6.33 11.08 -4.33
C ARG A 40 -7.55 11.80 -3.73
N GLY A 41 -7.59 11.96 -2.40
CA GLY A 41 -8.63 12.69 -1.69
C GLY A 41 -9.86 11.85 -1.30
N TYR A 42 -9.80 10.52 -1.44
CA TYR A 42 -10.87 9.66 -0.94
C TYR A 42 -10.81 9.56 0.59
N THR A 43 -11.96 9.45 1.23
CA THR A 43 -12.03 9.12 2.66
C THR A 43 -12.12 7.60 2.87
N PRO A 44 -11.77 7.06 4.04
CA PRO A 44 -11.93 5.63 4.34
C PRO A 44 -13.35 5.10 4.06
N GLU A 45 -14.37 5.91 4.34
CA GLU A 45 -15.78 5.58 4.10
C GLU A 45 -16.11 5.53 2.61
N LEU A 46 -15.55 6.43 1.80
CA LEU A 46 -15.71 6.37 0.34
C LEU A 46 -14.94 5.21 -0.27
N ILE A 47 -13.74 4.91 0.24
CA ILE A 47 -12.97 3.72 -0.17
C ILE A 47 -13.78 2.47 0.10
N GLN A 48 -14.38 2.36 1.28
CA GLN A 48 -15.25 1.23 1.60
C GLN A 48 -16.46 1.20 0.65
N LYS A 49 -17.22 2.29 0.60
CA LYS A 49 -18.53 2.32 -0.06
C LYS A 49 -18.44 2.15 -1.57
N ASP A 50 -17.49 2.84 -2.21
CA ASP A 50 -17.48 3.01 -3.66
C ASP A 50 -16.41 2.13 -4.35
N ILE A 51 -15.32 1.78 -3.66
CA ILE A 51 -14.18 1.06 -4.26
C ILE A 51 -14.10 -0.40 -3.78
N TYR A 52 -14.16 -0.62 -2.46
CA TYR A 52 -14.02 -1.94 -1.84
C TYR A 52 -15.16 -2.24 -0.85
N PRO A 53 -16.40 -2.49 -1.33
CA PRO A 53 -17.55 -2.75 -0.46
C PRO A 53 -17.44 -3.96 0.45
N HIS A 54 -16.52 -4.89 0.12
CA HIS A 54 -16.23 -6.09 0.89
C HIS A 54 -15.20 -5.87 2.01
N LEU A 55 -14.53 -4.71 2.04
CA LEU A 55 -13.66 -4.34 3.15
C LEU A 55 -14.49 -3.75 4.29
N THR A 56 -14.04 -4.00 5.51
CA THR A 56 -14.56 -3.30 6.70
C THR A 56 -13.76 -2.01 6.93
N LEU A 57 -14.39 -1.01 7.56
CA LEU A 57 -13.67 0.18 8.00
C LEU A 57 -12.50 -0.18 8.93
N ALA A 58 -12.66 -1.19 9.79
CA ALA A 58 -11.60 -1.64 10.68
C ALA A 58 -10.34 -2.09 9.91
N GLN A 59 -10.51 -2.85 8.82
CA GLN A 59 -9.40 -3.25 7.94
C GLN A 59 -8.75 -2.05 7.25
N ILE A 60 -9.55 -1.08 6.79
CA ILE A 60 -9.05 0.14 6.13
C ILE A 60 -8.26 0.99 7.12
N TYR A 61 -8.80 1.27 8.31
CA TYR A 61 -8.12 2.04 9.34
C TYR A 61 -6.86 1.34 9.85
N ASP A 62 -6.88 0.01 9.96
CA ASP A 62 -5.67 -0.71 10.36
C ASP A 62 -4.59 -0.68 9.27
N ALA A 63 -4.96 -0.72 7.99
CA ALA A 63 -4.03 -0.48 6.89
C ALA A 63 -3.42 0.94 6.94
N ILE A 64 -4.21 1.95 7.31
CA ILE A 64 -3.75 3.32 7.52
C ILE A 64 -2.80 3.39 8.73
N SER A 65 -3.15 2.72 9.83
CA SER A 65 -2.28 2.66 11.01
C SER A 65 -0.95 1.97 10.66
N TYR A 66 -0.99 0.87 9.91
CA TYR A 66 0.19 0.16 9.44
C TYR A 66 1.08 1.05 8.59
N TYR A 67 0.47 1.86 7.72
CA TYR A 67 1.19 2.82 6.90
C TYR A 67 1.99 3.81 7.74
N TYR A 68 1.39 4.41 8.77
CA TYR A 68 2.10 5.37 9.61
C TYR A 68 3.23 4.74 10.42
N ASP A 69 3.11 3.47 10.79
CA ASP A 69 4.18 2.72 11.46
C ASP A 69 5.28 2.22 10.49
N ASN A 70 5.01 2.18 9.17
CA ASN A 70 5.89 1.59 8.15
C ASN A 70 5.95 2.44 6.86
N LYS A 71 6.01 3.77 7.04
CA LYS A 71 5.79 4.73 5.96
C LYS A 71 6.75 4.55 4.78
N GLU A 72 8.03 4.36 5.05
CA GLU A 72 9.06 4.23 4.00
C GLU A 72 8.87 2.96 3.15
N GLU A 73 8.35 1.89 3.74
CA GLU A 73 8.05 0.66 3.02
C GLU A 73 6.90 0.87 2.05
N VAL A 74 5.79 1.42 2.54
CA VAL A 74 4.57 1.57 1.76
C VAL A 74 4.71 2.69 0.74
N ASP A 75 5.43 3.78 1.04
CA ASP A 75 5.74 4.85 0.07
C ASP A 75 6.57 4.30 -1.10
N ARG A 76 7.52 3.39 -0.82
CA ARG A 76 8.30 2.70 -1.87
C ARG A 76 7.39 1.85 -2.75
N ASP A 77 6.54 1.04 -2.14
CA ASP A 77 5.56 0.22 -2.86
C ASP A 77 4.63 1.10 -3.71
N LEU A 78 4.12 2.20 -3.16
CA LEU A 78 3.25 3.13 -3.86
C LEU A 78 3.97 3.74 -5.07
N LYS A 79 5.21 4.22 -4.89
CA LYS A 79 6.02 4.81 -5.97
C LYS A 79 6.34 3.80 -7.07
N GLU A 80 6.67 2.55 -6.72
CA GLU A 80 6.95 1.51 -7.71
C GLU A 80 5.75 1.19 -8.61
N ASN A 81 4.54 1.23 -8.05
CA ASN A 81 3.31 0.83 -8.74
C ASN A 81 2.53 2.02 -9.34
N ASN A 82 2.81 3.25 -8.91
CA ASN A 82 2.19 4.47 -9.42
C ASN A 82 3.24 5.60 -9.56
N PRO A 83 4.23 5.46 -10.47
CA PRO A 83 5.25 6.47 -10.67
C PRO A 83 4.66 7.75 -11.27
N ASP A 84 5.16 8.90 -10.82
CA ASP A 84 4.86 10.19 -11.44
C ASP A 84 5.60 10.37 -12.78
N GLU A 85 5.24 11.41 -13.55
CA GLU A 85 5.82 11.69 -14.87
C GLU A 85 7.34 11.93 -14.80
N GLU A 86 7.83 12.55 -13.73
CA GLU A 86 9.26 12.77 -13.53
C GLU A 86 10.01 11.44 -13.34
N ASP A 87 9.47 10.53 -12.52
CA ASP A 87 10.04 9.22 -12.25
C ASP A 87 10.02 8.35 -13.51
N LEU A 88 8.93 8.39 -14.28
CA LEU A 88 8.87 7.76 -15.61
C LEU A 88 9.96 8.29 -16.53
N THR A 89 10.13 9.62 -16.58
CA THR A 89 11.16 10.27 -17.40
C THR A 89 12.56 9.83 -16.97
N ARG A 90 12.86 9.80 -15.67
CA ARG A 90 14.14 9.32 -15.12
C ARG A 90 14.37 7.84 -15.44
N ARG A 91 13.35 6.99 -15.32
CA ARG A 91 13.42 5.56 -15.64
C ARG A 91 13.69 5.31 -17.11
N ILE A 92 13.03 6.05 -18.01
CA ILE A 92 13.26 5.98 -19.45
C ILE A 92 14.68 6.44 -19.80
N ALA A 93 15.17 7.54 -19.22
CA ALA A 93 16.53 8.01 -19.43
C ALA A 93 17.57 6.98 -18.97
N LYS A 94 17.37 6.39 -17.78
CA LYS A 94 18.21 5.32 -17.25
C LYS A 94 18.20 4.08 -18.15
N TRP A 95 17.02 3.62 -18.60
CA TRP A 95 16.90 2.49 -19.51
C TRP A 95 17.63 2.72 -20.83
N LYS A 96 17.46 3.90 -21.45
CA LYS A 96 18.18 4.27 -22.68
C LYS A 96 19.70 4.27 -22.49
N SER A 97 20.18 4.73 -21.34
CA SER A 97 21.62 4.71 -21.02
C SER A 97 22.16 3.30 -20.79
N GLN A 98 21.35 2.37 -20.27
CA GLN A 98 21.75 1.00 -19.97
C GLN A 98 21.55 0.02 -21.15
N SER A 99 20.61 0.32 -22.06
CA SER A 99 20.37 -0.44 -23.30
C SER A 99 21.20 0.02 -24.50
N SER A 100 22.07 1.02 -24.33
CA SER A 100 22.99 1.50 -25.37
C SER A 100 24.36 0.81 -25.36
N LEU A 101 24.45 -0.42 -24.83
CA LEU A 101 25.59 -1.32 -24.95
C LEU A 101 25.20 -2.59 -25.71
#